data_AF-A0A6S7AX05-F1
#
_entry.id   AF-A0A6S7AX05-F1
#
_cell.length_a   1.000
_cell.length_b   1.000
_cell.length_c   1.000
_cell.angle_alpha   90.00
_cell.angle_beta   90.00
_cell.angle_gamma   90.00
#
_symmetry.space_group_name_H-M   'P 1'
#
loop_
_entity.id
_entity.type
_entity.pdbx_description
1 polymer ?
#
loop_
_entity_poly.entity_id
_entity_poly.type
_entity_poly.pdbx_seq_one_letter_code
_entity_poly.pdbx_strand_id
1 'polypeptide(L)'
;MASVFYMPSTRQARSSGGTSADRWPGAARSGFTMVELMIVLAIVGVIAAYAVPAYQDYVARSRVGEGLMLAASARLTVADNASNGAPFDRGYSAPAATRNVESMHIDPSSGEIEIRYTQRVASADANLLKLVPSSSGDPQGDAGGTGGSGGAVSGAAAQGAGARTALRSGVLPVGSVNWECFAGGKAQSSFDQPGPSPGTPATLPTRLAPAECRA
;
A
#
# COMPACT_ATOMS: atom_id res chain seq x y z
N MET A 1 -30.91 -22.24 33.82
CA MET A 1 -32.37 -22.14 33.69
C MET A 1 -32.69 -20.97 32.78
N ALA A 2 -32.95 -21.23 31.49
CA ALA A 2 -33.56 -20.27 30.57
C ALA A 2 -34.19 -21.07 29.42
N SER A 3 -35.44 -20.75 29.16
CA SER A 3 -36.46 -21.63 28.62
C SER A 3 -36.32 -21.93 27.13
N VAL A 4 -36.50 -23.22 26.82
CA VAL A 4 -36.77 -23.74 25.47
C VAL A 4 -38.13 -23.19 25.03
N PHE A 5 -38.14 -22.25 24.08
CA PHE A 5 -39.36 -21.82 23.41
C PHE A 5 -39.70 -22.83 22.31
N TYR A 6 -40.68 -23.69 22.61
CA TYR A 6 -41.30 -24.65 21.70
C TYR A 6 -42.24 -23.90 20.75
N MET A 7 -41.92 -23.92 19.46
CA MET A 7 -42.72 -23.31 18.41
C MET A 7 -43.78 -24.33 17.94
N PRO A 8 -45.10 -24.05 18.04
CA PRO A 8 -46.12 -25.01 17.67
C PRO A 8 -46.26 -25.13 16.15
N SER A 9 -46.15 -26.36 15.66
CA SER A 9 -46.47 -26.78 14.30
C SER A 9 -47.97 -26.58 14.02
N THR A 10 -48.33 -25.55 13.27
CA THR A 10 -49.65 -25.45 12.66
C THR A 10 -49.64 -26.21 11.34
N ARG A 11 -50.16 -27.45 11.36
CA ARG A 11 -50.63 -28.13 10.14
C ARG A 11 -51.82 -27.34 9.60
N GLN A 12 -51.73 -26.85 8.36
CA GLN A 12 -52.90 -26.48 7.59
C GLN A 12 -53.08 -27.48 6.44
N ALA A 13 -54.23 -28.15 6.49
CA ALA A 13 -54.77 -28.99 5.44
C ALA A 13 -56.00 -28.28 4.84
N ARG A 14 -55.94 -27.96 3.54
CA ARG A 14 -57.04 -27.69 2.58
C ARG A 14 -56.40 -27.10 1.32
N SER A 15 -56.89 -27.28 0.10
CA SER A 15 -58.10 -27.90 -0.41
C SER A 15 -57.87 -28.22 -1.88
N SER A 16 -58.40 -29.35 -2.31
CA SER A 16 -58.65 -29.73 -3.69
C SER A 16 -59.33 -28.61 -4.49
N GLY A 17 -58.69 -28.15 -5.56
CA GLY A 17 -59.21 -27.17 -6.50
C GLY A 17 -58.34 -27.12 -7.75
N GLY A 18 -58.30 -28.23 -8.49
CA GLY A 18 -57.62 -28.30 -9.79
C GLY A 18 -58.49 -27.69 -10.88
N THR A 19 -58.12 -26.49 -11.35
CA THR A 19 -58.49 -26.01 -12.68
C THR A 19 -57.41 -26.42 -13.67
N SER A 20 -57.77 -27.37 -14.53
CA SER A 20 -57.01 -27.81 -15.70
C SER A 20 -56.91 -26.69 -16.73
N ALA A 21 -55.78 -25.98 -16.74
CA ALA A 21 -55.21 -25.16 -17.82
C ALA A 21 -54.07 -24.37 -17.12
N ASP A 22 -52.77 -24.60 -17.33
CA ASP A 22 -52.06 -24.74 -18.60
C ASP A 22 -50.94 -25.78 -18.45
N ARG A 23 -51.12 -26.94 -19.10
CA ARG A 23 -50.04 -27.91 -19.25
C ARG A 23 -49.12 -27.41 -20.36
N TRP A 24 -48.10 -26.63 -20.00
CA TRP A 24 -46.95 -26.44 -20.88
C TRP A 24 -46.43 -27.84 -21.27
N PRO A 25 -46.36 -28.18 -22.57
CA PRO A 25 -45.82 -29.45 -23.01
C PRO A 25 -44.40 -29.57 -22.42
N GLY A 26 -44.19 -30.64 -21.66
CA GLY A 26 -43.07 -30.78 -20.75
C GLY A 26 -41.75 -30.39 -21.39
N ALA A 27 -41.16 -29.29 -20.91
CA ALA A 27 -39.77 -28.98 -21.18
C ALA A 27 -38.96 -30.20 -20.72
N ALA A 28 -38.38 -30.92 -21.67
CA ALA A 28 -37.44 -31.98 -21.38
C ALA A 28 -36.41 -31.42 -20.39
N ARG A 29 -36.26 -32.08 -19.24
CA ARG A 29 -35.17 -31.76 -18.32
C ARG A 29 -33.87 -32.16 -19.00
N SER A 30 -33.30 -31.28 -19.81
CA SER A 30 -31.97 -31.49 -20.39
C SER A 30 -30.95 -31.40 -19.26
N GLY A 31 -30.46 -32.55 -18.80
CA GLY A 31 -29.31 -32.60 -17.91
C GLY A 31 -28.03 -32.28 -18.69
N PHE A 32 -27.07 -31.64 -18.03
CA PHE A 32 -25.72 -31.47 -18.54
C PHE A 32 -25.05 -32.85 -18.64
N THR A 33 -24.40 -33.18 -19.75
CA THR A 33 -23.71 -34.47 -19.87
C THR A 33 -22.43 -34.46 -19.03
N MET A 34 -22.03 -35.64 -18.52
CA MET A 34 -20.77 -35.76 -17.77
C MET A 34 -19.57 -35.37 -18.64
N VAL A 35 -19.64 -35.62 -19.96
CA VAL A 35 -18.56 -35.28 -20.90
C VAL A 35 -18.48 -33.77 -21.17
N GLU A 36 -19.60 -33.06 -21.26
CA GLU A 36 -19.61 -31.60 -21.33
C GLU A 36 -18.99 -30.99 -20.08
N LEU A 37 -19.30 -31.55 -18.90
CA LEU A 37 -18.73 -31.06 -17.63
C LEU A 37 -17.22 -31.24 -17.58
N MET A 38 -16.72 -32.38 -18.03
CA MET A 38 -15.28 -32.66 -18.04
C MET A 38 -14.52 -31.66 -18.91
N ILE A 39 -15.05 -31.34 -20.10
CA ILE A 39 -14.41 -30.39 -21.02
C ILE A 39 -14.44 -28.97 -20.44
N VAL A 40 -15.57 -28.54 -19.87
CA VAL A 40 -15.69 -27.21 -19.25
C VAL A 40 -14.71 -27.06 -18.10
N LEU A 41 -14.61 -28.05 -17.21
CA LEU A 41 -13.67 -28.02 -16.10
C LEU A 41 -12.21 -28.03 -16.58
N ALA A 42 -11.91 -28.73 -17.68
CA ALA A 42 -10.57 -28.71 -18.27
C ALA A 42 -10.18 -27.30 -18.73
N ILE A 43 -11.07 -26.59 -19.43
CA ILE A 43 -10.80 -25.22 -19.91
C ILE A 43 -10.69 -24.24 -18.74
N VAL A 44 -11.62 -24.31 -17.78
CA VAL A 44 -11.60 -23.45 -16.57
C VAL A 44 -10.33 -23.68 -15.76
N GLY A 45 -9.86 -24.92 -15.64
CA GLY A 45 -8.62 -25.25 -14.93
C GLY A 45 -7.39 -24.55 -15.53
N VAL A 46 -7.28 -24.54 -16.87
CA VAL A 46 -6.17 -23.86 -17.57
C VAL A 46 -6.23 -22.35 -17.35
N ILE A 47 -7.41 -21.74 -17.47
CA ILE A 47 -7.59 -20.30 -17.25
C ILE A 47 -7.28 -19.94 -15.79
N ALA A 48 -7.79 -20.73 -14.83
CA ALA A 48 -7.62 -20.48 -13.40
C ALA A 48 -6.15 -20.52 -12.97
N ALA A 49 -5.34 -21.39 -13.57
CA ALA A 49 -3.90 -21.49 -13.26
C ALA A 49 -3.15 -20.16 -13.47
N TYR A 50 -3.55 -19.35 -14.47
CA TYR A 50 -3.01 -18.02 -14.70
C TYR A 50 -3.80 -16.91 -13.99
N ALA A 51 -5.14 -17.02 -13.99
CA ALA A 51 -6.02 -15.98 -13.46
C ALA A 51 -5.90 -15.82 -11.94
N VAL A 52 -5.75 -16.93 -11.19
CA VAL A 52 -5.66 -16.90 -9.72
C VAL A 52 -4.43 -16.13 -9.21
N PRO A 53 -3.19 -16.43 -9.63
CA PRO A 53 -2.03 -15.67 -9.16
C PRO A 53 -2.09 -14.19 -9.57
N ALA A 54 -2.57 -13.89 -10.79
CA ALA A 54 -2.75 -12.50 -11.23
C ALA A 54 -3.80 -11.75 -10.40
N TYR A 55 -4.91 -12.41 -10.04
CA TYR A 55 -5.95 -11.83 -9.19
C TYR A 55 -5.45 -11.60 -7.75
N GLN A 56 -4.65 -12.53 -7.21
CA GLN A 56 -4.04 -12.34 -5.89
C GLN A 56 -3.13 -11.11 -5.85
N ASP A 57 -2.34 -10.89 -6.89
CA ASP A 57 -1.48 -9.69 -7.01
C ASP A 57 -2.30 -8.40 -7.10
N TYR A 58 -3.42 -8.42 -7.83
CA TYR A 58 -4.33 -7.28 -7.91
C TYR A 58 -4.91 -6.93 -6.54
N VAL A 59 -5.39 -7.92 -5.79
CA VAL A 59 -5.91 -7.72 -4.43
C VAL A 59 -4.80 -7.25 -3.49
N ALA A 60 -3.58 -7.78 -3.60
CA ALA A 60 -2.45 -7.34 -2.80
C ALA A 60 -2.06 -5.88 -3.08
N ARG A 61 -2.02 -5.43 -4.35
CA ARG A 61 -1.81 -4.01 -4.70
C ARG A 61 -2.87 -3.09 -4.10
N SER A 62 -4.13 -3.52 -4.12
CA SER A 62 -5.22 -2.75 -3.50
C SER A 62 -5.00 -2.55 -2.00
N ARG A 63 -4.48 -3.58 -1.31
CA ARG A 63 -4.10 -3.51 0.11
C ARG A 63 -2.91 -2.58 0.37
N VAL A 64 -1.95 -2.50 -0.57
CA VAL A 64 -0.82 -1.56 -0.46
C VAL A 64 -1.31 -0.10 -0.44
N GLY A 65 -2.34 0.21 -1.23
CA GLY A 65 -2.99 1.52 -1.26
C GLY A 65 -3.55 1.98 0.09
N GLU A 66 -4.03 1.05 0.93
CA GLU A 66 -4.46 1.36 2.31
C GLU A 66 -3.31 1.93 3.14
N GLY A 67 -2.12 1.31 3.07
CA GLY A 67 -0.94 1.79 3.79
C GLY A 67 -0.51 3.19 3.35
N LEU A 68 -0.58 3.48 2.05
CA LEU A 68 -0.29 4.81 1.53
C LEU A 68 -1.31 5.86 1.98
N MET A 69 -2.58 5.49 2.09
CA MET A 69 -3.62 6.36 2.64
C MET A 69 -3.36 6.67 4.12
N LEU A 70 -3.01 5.67 4.92
CA LEU A 70 -2.65 5.86 6.33
C LEU A 70 -1.41 6.75 6.50
N ALA A 71 -0.46 6.66 5.57
CA ALA A 71 0.77 7.45 5.57
C ALA A 71 0.55 8.94 5.30
N ALA A 72 -0.66 9.36 4.92
CA ALA A 72 -0.98 10.79 4.76
C ALA A 72 -0.75 11.57 6.06
N SER A 73 -1.14 11.00 7.21
CA SER A 73 -0.91 11.61 8.52
C SER A 73 0.58 11.77 8.85
N ALA A 74 1.37 10.72 8.60
CA ALA A 74 2.82 10.75 8.76
C ALA A 74 3.48 11.82 7.88
N ARG A 75 3.08 11.93 6.60
CA ARG A 75 3.62 12.94 5.68
C ARG A 75 3.37 14.37 6.16
N LEU A 76 2.18 14.63 6.73
CA LEU A 76 1.85 15.92 7.32
C LEU A 76 2.75 16.22 8.51
N THR A 77 2.90 15.26 9.43
CA THR A 77 3.78 15.43 10.60
C THR A 77 5.23 15.70 10.20
N VAL A 78 5.77 14.97 9.20
CA VAL A 78 7.12 15.23 8.69
C VAL A 78 7.22 16.62 8.08
N ALA A 79 6.25 17.04 7.26
CA ALA A 79 6.27 18.36 6.61
C ALA A 79 6.20 19.51 7.64
N ASP A 80 5.32 19.40 8.63
CA ASP A 80 5.19 20.38 9.71
C ASP A 80 6.48 20.43 10.53
N ASN A 81 7.03 19.28 10.93
CA ASN A 81 8.27 19.23 11.71
C ASN A 81 9.48 19.72 10.92
N ALA A 82 9.52 19.50 9.60
CA ALA A 82 10.56 20.04 8.72
C ALA A 82 10.55 21.57 8.71
N SER A 83 9.37 22.18 8.64
CA SER A 83 9.24 23.65 8.70
C SER A 83 9.64 24.25 10.05
N ASN A 84 9.70 23.43 11.11
CA ASN A 84 10.07 23.84 12.47
C ASN A 84 11.47 23.39 12.89
N GLY A 85 12.23 22.71 12.02
CA GLY A 85 13.54 22.14 12.36
C GLY A 85 13.48 21.11 13.49
N ALA A 86 12.34 20.45 13.69
CA ALA A 86 12.12 19.47 14.75
C ALA A 86 12.55 18.05 14.32
N PRO A 87 12.69 17.09 15.26
CA PRO A 87 12.63 15.66 14.92
C PRO A 87 11.35 15.34 14.16
N PHE A 88 11.47 14.57 13.09
CA PHE A 88 10.38 14.39 12.13
C PHE A 88 9.20 13.58 12.67
N ASP A 89 9.44 12.77 13.69
CA ASP A 89 8.45 11.96 14.40
C ASP A 89 7.80 12.70 15.59
N ARG A 90 8.20 13.93 15.90
CA ARG A 90 7.71 14.67 17.07
C ARG A 90 6.20 14.83 17.00
N GLY A 91 5.51 14.31 18.02
CA GLY A 91 4.05 14.37 18.13
C GLY A 91 3.32 13.38 17.23
N TYR A 92 4.03 12.56 16.45
CA TYR A 92 3.42 11.53 15.64
C TYR A 92 2.95 10.36 16.52
N SER A 93 1.68 9.98 16.37
CA SER A 93 1.16 8.72 16.89
C SER A 93 0.88 7.81 15.70
N ALA A 94 1.61 6.70 15.61
CA ALA A 94 1.40 5.73 14.56
C ALA A 94 -0.06 5.21 14.58
N PRO A 95 -0.69 5.02 13.40
CA PRO A 95 -2.00 4.40 13.34
C PRO A 95 -1.95 2.98 13.90
N ALA A 96 -3.05 2.54 14.50
CA ALA A 96 -3.18 1.15 14.95
C ALA A 96 -3.02 0.19 13.75
N ALA A 97 -2.39 -0.96 14.01
CA ALA A 97 -2.25 -2.00 13.01
C ALA A 97 -3.62 -2.40 12.44
N THR A 98 -3.66 -2.59 11.13
CA THR A 98 -4.86 -3.06 10.43
C THR A 98 -4.66 -4.51 10.00
N ARG A 99 -5.62 -5.05 9.23
CA ARG A 99 -5.43 -6.38 8.64
C ARG A 99 -4.31 -6.39 7.60
N ASN A 100 -4.02 -5.26 6.98
CA ASN A 100 -3.11 -5.16 5.85
C ASN A 100 -1.81 -4.45 6.21
N VAL A 101 -1.82 -3.54 7.18
CA VAL A 101 -0.65 -2.81 7.67
C VAL A 101 -0.28 -3.29 9.07
N GLU A 102 0.94 -3.77 9.22
CA GLU A 102 1.51 -4.26 10.48
C GLU A 102 2.00 -3.09 11.34
N SER A 103 2.77 -2.17 10.77
CA SER A 103 3.32 -1.02 11.48
C SER A 103 3.66 0.13 10.53
N MET A 104 3.71 1.34 11.07
CA MET A 104 4.19 2.53 10.39
C MET A 104 5.12 3.33 11.30
N HIS A 105 6.29 3.70 10.80
CA HIS A 105 7.30 4.43 11.55
C HIS A 105 7.83 5.61 10.73
N ILE A 106 8.19 6.70 11.41
CA ILE A 106 8.90 7.85 10.85
C ILE A 106 10.29 7.84 11.45
N ASP A 107 11.33 7.82 10.61
CA ASP A 107 12.68 8.01 11.10
C ASP A 107 12.85 9.46 11.61
N PRO A 108 13.25 9.66 12.88
CA PRO A 108 13.28 10.99 13.50
C PRO A 108 14.27 11.96 12.85
N SER A 109 15.28 11.43 12.13
CA SER A 109 16.43 12.19 11.64
C SER A 109 16.37 12.51 10.15
N SER A 110 15.79 11.62 9.34
CA SER A 110 15.67 11.71 7.88
C SER A 110 14.23 11.97 7.42
N GLY A 111 13.23 11.65 8.25
CA GLY A 111 11.82 11.78 7.92
C GLY A 111 11.31 10.67 6.99
N GLU A 112 12.13 9.63 6.74
CA GLU A 112 11.70 8.44 6.01
C GLU A 112 10.50 7.79 6.71
N ILE A 113 9.46 7.49 5.94
CA ILE A 113 8.30 6.76 6.43
C ILE A 113 8.44 5.30 5.99
N GLU A 114 8.47 4.41 6.97
CA GLU A 114 8.47 2.97 6.77
C GLU A 114 7.06 2.42 6.96
N ILE A 115 6.56 1.73 5.94
CA ILE A 115 5.26 1.04 5.97
C ILE A 115 5.53 -0.46 5.86
N ARG A 116 5.22 -1.18 6.94
CA ARG A 116 5.33 -2.64 6.98
C ARG A 116 3.95 -3.25 6.79
N TYR A 117 3.79 -4.10 5.79
CA TYR A 117 2.54 -4.79 5.51
C TYR A 117 2.47 -6.17 6.16
N THR A 118 1.27 -6.67 6.42
CA THR A 118 1.10 -8.04 6.94
C THR A 118 1.36 -9.08 5.84
N GLN A 119 1.41 -10.36 6.25
CA GLN A 119 1.49 -11.51 5.32
C GLN A 119 0.34 -11.62 4.32
N ARG A 120 -0.73 -10.82 4.49
CA ARG A 120 -1.80 -10.71 3.49
C ARG A 120 -1.36 -9.97 2.23
N VAL A 121 -0.30 -9.18 2.29
CA VAL A 121 0.24 -8.43 1.15
C VAL A 121 1.45 -9.13 0.57
N ALA A 122 2.47 -9.39 1.41
CA ALA A 122 3.72 -10.02 1.00
C ALA A 122 4.35 -10.79 2.18
N SER A 123 5.33 -11.66 1.91
CA SER A 123 6.06 -12.38 2.97
C SER A 123 6.77 -11.40 3.91
N ALA A 124 7.03 -11.83 5.15
CA ALA A 124 7.61 -10.98 6.19
C ALA A 124 8.97 -10.35 5.81
N ASP A 125 9.75 -11.02 4.96
CA ASP A 125 11.05 -10.51 4.49
C ASP A 125 10.91 -9.55 3.29
N ALA A 126 9.72 -9.45 2.70
CA ALA A 126 9.44 -8.68 1.48
C ALA A 126 8.22 -7.77 1.65
N ASN A 127 7.99 -7.22 2.84
CA ASN A 127 6.79 -6.46 3.18
C ASN A 127 7.03 -4.97 3.48
N LEU A 128 8.21 -4.43 3.18
CA LEU A 128 8.57 -3.05 3.50
C LEU A 128 8.46 -2.13 2.27
N LEU A 129 7.62 -1.09 2.37
CA LEU A 129 7.57 0.04 1.44
C LEU A 129 8.10 1.29 2.15
N LYS A 130 8.87 2.12 1.44
CA LYS A 130 9.45 3.34 2.00
C LYS A 130 9.00 4.59 1.27
N LEU A 131 8.79 5.66 2.03
CA LEU A 131 8.57 7.01 1.50
C LEU A 131 9.71 7.90 1.98
N VAL A 132 10.49 8.43 1.05
CA VAL A 132 11.67 9.25 1.34
C VAL A 132 11.34 10.71 1.03
N PRO A 133 11.39 11.61 2.03
CA PRO A 133 11.20 13.03 1.80
C PRO A 133 12.49 13.68 1.32
N SER A 134 12.34 14.76 0.56
CA SER A 134 13.44 15.57 0.03
C SER A 134 13.00 17.02 -0.13
N SER A 135 13.93 17.97 -0.10
CA SER A 135 13.67 19.38 -0.44
C SER A 135 14.19 19.72 -1.83
N SER A 136 13.62 20.75 -2.46
CA SER A 136 14.11 21.27 -3.74
C SER A 136 15.36 22.12 -3.53
N GLY A 137 16.54 21.56 -3.77
CA GLY A 137 17.83 22.26 -3.65
C GLY A 137 18.57 21.99 -2.35
N ASP A 138 19.86 22.29 -2.37
CA ASP A 138 20.71 22.27 -1.19
C ASP A 138 20.30 23.40 -0.23
N PRO A 139 20.16 23.14 1.08
CA PRO A 139 20.00 24.19 2.09
C PRO A 139 21.23 25.13 2.21
N GLN A 140 22.19 25.07 1.29
CA GLN A 140 23.41 25.87 1.23
C GLN A 140 23.45 26.77 -0.03
N GLY A 141 22.32 27.40 -0.38
CA GLY A 141 22.24 28.39 -1.47
C GLY A 141 22.67 29.80 -1.07
N ASP A 142 22.69 30.12 0.22
CA ASP A 142 23.01 31.47 0.71
C ASP A 142 24.41 31.49 1.37
N ALA A 143 25.46 31.38 0.55
CA ALA A 143 26.77 31.93 0.91
C ALA A 143 26.72 33.47 0.81
N GLY A 144 25.88 34.07 1.66
CA GLY A 144 25.86 35.48 1.98
C GLY A 144 26.24 35.68 3.44
N GLY A 145 27.54 35.59 3.76
CA GLY A 145 28.11 36.30 4.91
C GLY A 145 28.44 35.50 6.19
N THR A 146 29.76 35.44 6.44
CA THR A 146 30.50 35.35 7.71
C THR A 146 30.66 34.00 8.42
N GLY A 147 31.93 33.67 8.66
CA GLY A 147 32.41 32.34 8.99
C GLY A 147 32.00 31.80 10.36
N GLY A 148 31.80 30.49 10.39
CA GLY A 148 31.79 29.66 11.58
C GLY A 148 32.40 28.31 11.22
N SER A 149 33.55 28.01 11.82
CA SER A 149 34.22 26.72 11.75
C SER A 149 33.41 25.68 12.54
N GLY A 150 32.47 25.01 11.87
CA GLY A 150 31.77 23.83 12.36
C GLY A 150 31.98 22.68 11.38
N GLY A 151 32.46 21.53 11.88
CA GLY A 151 33.01 20.42 11.09
C GLY A 151 32.16 19.97 9.90
N ALA A 152 32.81 19.83 8.76
CA ALA A 152 32.25 19.23 7.56
C ALA A 152 31.83 17.77 7.84
N VAL A 153 30.54 17.49 7.77
CA VAL A 153 30.05 16.12 7.59
C VAL A 153 30.36 15.70 6.15
N SER A 154 31.49 15.01 5.97
CA SER A 154 31.88 14.37 4.72
C SER A 154 30.87 13.30 4.34
N GLY A 155 30.14 13.51 3.24
CA GLY A 155 29.20 12.53 2.69
C GLY A 155 28.25 13.05 1.60
N ALA A 156 28.19 14.36 1.34
CA ALA A 156 27.44 14.89 0.20
C ALA A 156 28.23 14.66 -1.09
N ALA A 157 27.89 13.61 -1.84
CA ALA A 157 28.30 13.48 -3.23
C ALA A 157 27.87 14.77 -3.97
N ALA A 158 28.79 15.39 -4.71
CA ALA A 158 28.52 16.60 -5.47
C ALA A 158 27.31 16.36 -6.40
N GLN A 159 26.20 16.97 -6.04
CA GLN A 159 24.92 16.86 -6.71
C GLN A 159 24.89 17.87 -7.85
N GLY A 160 24.53 17.41 -9.06
CA GLY A 160 24.36 18.30 -10.21
C GLY A 160 23.32 19.38 -9.92
N ALA A 161 23.44 20.53 -10.59
CA ALA A 161 22.52 21.65 -10.42
C ALA A 161 21.06 21.18 -10.52
N GLY A 162 20.29 21.38 -9.44
CA GLY A 162 18.91 20.93 -9.33
C GLY A 162 18.68 19.58 -8.66
N ALA A 163 19.67 18.90 -8.05
CA ALA A 163 19.33 17.71 -7.27
C ALA A 163 18.44 18.05 -6.06
N ARG A 164 17.58 17.09 -5.68
CA ARG A 164 16.80 17.15 -4.45
C ARG A 164 17.66 16.67 -3.29
N THR A 165 17.62 17.38 -2.17
CA THR A 165 18.46 17.09 -1.00
C THR A 165 17.65 16.36 0.06
N ALA A 166 18.28 15.40 0.75
CA ALA A 166 17.64 14.68 1.85
C ALA A 166 17.27 15.63 2.99
N LEU A 167 16.10 15.42 3.59
CA LEU A 167 15.75 16.12 4.82
C LEU A 167 16.69 15.68 5.96
N ARG A 168 16.98 16.62 6.86
CA ARG A 168 17.73 16.38 8.10
C ARG A 168 17.09 17.14 9.22
N SER A 169 16.84 16.47 10.34
CA SER A 169 16.30 17.14 11.53
C SER A 169 17.22 18.28 11.98
N GLY A 170 16.64 19.40 12.41
CA GLY A 170 17.37 20.62 12.77
C GLY A 170 17.75 21.51 11.59
N VAL A 171 17.56 21.06 10.33
CA VAL A 171 17.82 21.86 9.12
C VAL A 171 16.49 22.21 8.45
N LEU A 172 16.25 23.50 8.23
CA LEU A 172 15.05 23.95 7.53
C LEU A 172 15.18 23.66 6.03
N PRO A 173 14.19 23.00 5.40
CA PRO A 173 14.22 22.73 3.98
C PRO A 173 14.00 24.00 3.16
N VAL A 174 14.61 24.03 1.97
CA VAL A 174 14.30 25.02 0.94
C VAL A 174 13.09 24.57 0.12
N GLY A 175 12.06 25.40 0.08
CA GLY A 175 10.81 25.10 -0.64
C GLY A 175 9.97 24.01 0.05
N SER A 176 9.15 23.32 -0.75
CA SER A 176 8.25 22.28 -0.25
C SER A 176 8.95 20.93 -0.11
N VAL A 177 8.43 20.10 0.80
CA VAL A 177 8.84 18.70 0.92
C VAL A 177 8.28 17.90 -0.26
N ASN A 178 9.19 17.35 -1.06
CA ASN A 178 8.91 16.41 -2.15
C ASN A 178 9.03 14.98 -1.63
N TRP A 179 8.16 14.11 -2.11
CA TRP A 179 8.09 12.74 -1.62
C TRP A 179 8.33 11.73 -2.72
N GLU A 180 9.19 10.77 -2.44
CA GLU A 180 9.44 9.66 -3.33
C GLU A 180 9.10 8.32 -2.67
N CYS A 181 8.42 7.45 -3.41
CA CYS A 181 8.10 6.10 -2.95
C CYS A 181 9.12 5.09 -3.48
N PHE A 182 9.52 4.15 -2.63
CA PHE A 182 10.44 3.06 -2.98
C PHE A 182 9.83 1.70 -2.62
N ALA A 183 9.73 0.86 -3.63
CA ALA A 183 9.55 -0.59 -3.50
C ALA A 183 10.88 -1.31 -3.74
N GLY A 184 10.93 -2.60 -3.46
CA GLY A 184 12.14 -3.42 -3.59
C GLY A 184 12.70 -3.38 -5.00
N GLY A 185 14.01 -3.11 -5.12
CA GLY A 185 14.71 -3.04 -6.40
C GLY A 185 14.58 -1.72 -7.17
N LYS A 186 13.81 -0.74 -6.68
CA LYS A 186 13.79 0.61 -7.27
C LYS A 186 15.11 1.32 -6.94
N ALA A 187 15.87 1.67 -7.99
CA ALA A 187 17.16 2.36 -7.88
C ALA A 187 17.16 3.76 -8.54
N GLN A 188 16.13 4.08 -9.32
CA GLN A 188 16.02 5.35 -10.04
C GLN A 188 14.99 6.26 -9.38
N SER A 189 15.17 7.57 -9.56
CA SER A 189 14.21 8.57 -9.12
C SER A 189 13.04 8.63 -10.11
N SER A 190 11.80 8.70 -9.60
CA SER A 190 10.62 8.99 -10.44
C SER A 190 10.50 10.48 -10.80
N PHE A 191 11.35 11.33 -10.25
CA PHE A 191 11.49 12.74 -10.60
C PHE A 191 12.63 12.94 -11.59
N ASP A 192 12.50 13.93 -12.47
CA ASP A 192 13.53 14.33 -13.45
C ASP A 192 14.87 14.70 -12.78
N GLN A 193 14.81 15.17 -11.54
CA GLN A 193 15.98 15.52 -10.73
C GLN A 193 16.38 14.36 -9.80
N PRO A 194 17.68 14.01 -9.74
CA PRO A 194 18.19 13.03 -8.79
C PRO A 194 17.79 13.39 -7.36
N GLY A 195 17.49 12.38 -6.55
CA GLY A 195 17.10 12.56 -5.15
C GLY A 195 17.75 11.52 -4.24
N PRO A 196 17.52 11.63 -2.92
CA PRO A 196 18.05 10.68 -1.95
C PRO A 196 17.42 9.29 -2.11
N SER A 197 18.25 8.27 -1.94
CA SER A 197 17.81 6.88 -1.76
C SER A 197 17.45 6.62 -0.30
N PRO A 198 16.58 5.64 0.00
CA PRO A 198 16.29 5.28 1.38
C PRO A 198 17.53 4.73 2.10
N GLY A 199 17.67 5.00 3.40
CA GLY A 199 18.80 4.57 4.23
C GLY A 199 18.93 3.05 4.36
N THR A 200 17.81 2.33 4.21
CA THR A 200 17.78 0.87 4.01
C THR A 200 16.85 0.54 2.84
N PRO A 201 17.15 -0.50 2.05
CA PRO A 201 16.34 -0.80 0.87
C PRO A 201 14.92 -1.21 1.27
N ALA A 202 13.93 -0.70 0.54
CA ALA A 202 12.60 -1.26 0.56
C ALA A 202 12.63 -2.72 0.07
N THR A 203 11.69 -3.55 0.51
CA THR A 203 11.66 -4.98 0.17
C THR A 203 10.36 -5.43 -0.48
N LEU A 204 9.33 -4.57 -0.51
CA LEU A 204 8.06 -4.89 -1.15
C LEU A 204 8.26 -5.19 -2.64
N PRO A 205 7.84 -6.36 -3.17
CA PRO A 205 8.01 -6.69 -4.58
C PRO A 205 7.38 -5.63 -5.49
N THR A 206 8.11 -5.19 -6.53
CA THR A 206 7.62 -4.18 -7.49
C THR A 206 6.28 -4.53 -8.14
N ARG A 207 6.03 -5.82 -8.37
CA ARG A 207 4.75 -6.33 -8.90
C ARG A 207 3.56 -6.07 -7.99
N LEU A 208 3.78 -5.80 -6.70
CA LEU A 208 2.75 -5.49 -5.70
C LEU A 208 2.70 -3.98 -5.39
N ALA A 209 3.69 -3.23 -5.83
CA ALA A 209 3.78 -1.80 -5.58
C ALA A 209 3.00 -0.97 -6.63
N PRO A 210 2.45 0.18 -6.22
CA PRO A 210 1.94 1.21 -7.14
C PRO A 210 3.00 1.68 -8.14
N ALA A 211 2.56 2.33 -9.22
CA ALA A 211 3.44 2.70 -10.33
C ALA A 211 4.55 3.67 -9.91
N GLU A 212 4.20 4.62 -9.07
CA GLU A 212 5.08 5.64 -8.49
C GLU A 212 6.17 5.05 -7.57
N CYS A 213 6.00 3.82 -7.09
CA CYS A 213 6.94 3.17 -6.18
C CYS A 213 7.92 2.23 -6.89
N ARG A 214 7.69 1.92 -8.18
CA ARG A 214 8.46 0.92 -8.94
C ARG A 214 9.26 1.49 -10.11
N ALA A 215 8.97 2.71 -10.54
CA ALA A 215 9.63 3.39 -11.65
C ALA A 215 10.90 4.09 -11.17
#